data_AF-A0ABD2NXL8-F1
#
_entry.id   AF-A0ABD2NXL8-F1
#
_cell.length_a   1.000
_cell.length_b   1.000
_cell.length_c   1.000
_cell.angle_alpha   90.00
_cell.angle_beta   90.00
_cell.angle_gamma   90.00
#
_symmetry.space_group_name_H-M   'P 1'
#
loop_
_entity.id
_entity.type
_entity.pdbx_description
1 polymer ?
#
loop_
_entity_poly.entity_id
_entity_poly.type
_entity_poly.pdbx_seq_one_letter_code
_entity_poly.pdbx_strand_id
1 'polypeptide(L)'
;MAFNQVDEERTKRLGADRTCTEWILKNGGAVKWLGEEQYIIDYDLLPPENNRKYLVAIDGTNSSITHLGFAHFSGCNNIREVILRNCTHIEDEALEALKIIQHSLWI
;
A
#
# COMPACT_ATOMS: atom_id res chain seq x y z
N MET A 1 -12.43 13.38 2.86
CA MET A 1 -11.69 13.15 1.59
C MET A 1 -10.17 13.34 1.75
N ALA A 2 -9.59 13.07 2.93
CA ALA A 2 -8.17 13.36 3.23
C ALA A 2 -7.30 12.10 3.42
N PHE A 3 -7.87 10.90 3.34
CA PHE A 3 -7.16 9.66 3.69
C PHE A 3 -6.18 9.16 2.62
N ASN A 4 -6.25 9.68 1.39
CA ASN A 4 -5.43 9.20 0.25
C ASN A 4 -4.22 10.10 -0.05
N GLN A 5 -4.07 11.25 0.61
CA GLN A 5 -2.93 12.13 0.36
C GLN A 5 -1.66 11.57 1.01
N VAL A 6 -0.52 11.68 0.33
CA VAL A 6 0.79 11.30 0.86
C VAL A 6 1.26 12.36 1.86
N ASP A 7 1.68 11.92 3.04
CA ASP A 7 2.39 12.75 4.01
C ASP A 7 3.90 12.59 3.77
N GLU A 8 4.48 13.55 3.05
CA GLU A 8 5.89 13.49 2.66
C GLU A 8 6.84 13.50 3.87
N GLU A 9 6.54 14.28 4.91
CA GLU A 9 7.37 14.38 6.11
C GLU A 9 7.35 13.06 6.89
N ARG A 10 6.17 12.45 7.02
CA ARG A 10 6.03 11.12 7.61
C ARG A 10 6.73 10.06 6.77
N THR A 11 6.65 10.15 5.44
CA THR A 11 7.31 9.22 4.52
C THR A 11 8.84 9.31 4.63
N LYS A 12 9.41 10.52 4.73
CA LYS A 12 10.86 10.71 4.98
C LYS A 12 11.28 10.07 6.30
N ARG A 13 10.46 10.20 7.34
CA ARG A 13 10.76 9.67 8.69
C ARG A 13 10.64 8.15 8.78
N LEU A 14 9.55 7.59 8.27
CA LEU A 14 9.18 6.18 8.49
C LEU A 14 9.48 5.26 7.30
N GLY A 15 9.64 5.84 6.11
CA GLY A 15 9.82 5.11 4.85
C GLY A 15 8.49 4.87 4.10
N ALA A 16 8.64 4.60 2.81
CA ALA A 16 7.53 4.35 1.89
C ALA A 16 6.72 3.11 2.27
N ASP A 17 7.37 1.96 2.52
CA ASP A 17 6.69 0.70 2.87
C ASP A 17 5.76 0.87 4.09
N ARG A 18 6.22 1.62 5.10
CA ARG A 18 5.44 1.90 6.31
C ARG A 18 4.24 2.80 6.03
N THR A 19 4.46 3.93 5.38
CA THR A 19 3.39 4.91 5.11
C THR A 19 2.35 4.36 4.13
N CYS A 20 2.79 3.62 3.11
CA CYS A 20 1.91 2.88 2.22
C CYS A 20 1.06 1.86 2.96
N THR A 21 1.66 1.09 3.88
CA THR A 21 0.89 0.13 4.68
C THR A 21 -0.15 0.81 5.55
N GLU A 22 0.23 1.88 6.25
CA GLU A 22 -0.70 2.64 7.08
C GLU A 22 -1.89 3.14 6.25
N TRP A 23 -1.64 3.61 5.03
CA TRP A 23 -2.68 4.04 4.11
C TRP A 23 -3.61 2.89 3.70
N ILE A 24 -3.08 1.74 3.30
CA ILE A 24 -3.89 0.57 2.91
C ILE A 24 -4.79 0.11 4.07
N LEU A 25 -4.21 -0.08 5.27
CA LEU A 25 -4.96 -0.57 6.43
C LEU A 25 -6.05 0.43 6.87
N LYS A 26 -5.76 1.74 6.84
CA LYS A 26 -6.75 2.79 7.15
C LYS A 26 -7.93 2.81 6.19
N ASN A 27 -7.75 2.31 4.96
CA ASN A 27 -8.80 2.21 3.94
C ASN A 27 -9.46 0.83 3.91
N GLY A 28 -9.20 -0.04 4.89
CA GLY A 28 -9.80 -1.36 5.00
C GLY A 28 -9.20 -2.41 4.06
N GLY A 29 -8.02 -2.16 3.51
CA GLY A 29 -7.25 -3.19 2.80
C GLY A 29 -6.39 -4.03 3.75
N ALA A 30 -5.66 -4.98 3.17
CA ALA A 30 -4.71 -5.84 3.86
C ALA A 30 -3.33 -5.73 3.22
N VAL A 31 -2.28 -6.01 3.99
CA VAL A 31 -0.91 -6.07 3.48
C VAL A 31 -0.18 -7.32 3.94
N LYS A 32 0.89 -7.67 3.24
CA LYS A 32 1.82 -8.73 3.62
C LYS A 32 3.26 -8.23 3.54
N TRP A 33 4.05 -8.62 4.53
CA TRP A 33 5.46 -8.25 4.64
C TRP A 33 6.37 -9.35 4.09
N LEU A 34 7.59 -8.98 3.70
CA LEU A 34 8.61 -9.94 3.28
C LEU A 34 8.89 -10.95 4.39
N GLY A 35 8.78 -12.23 4.06
CA GLY A 35 9.03 -13.35 4.98
C GLY A 35 7.83 -13.74 5.85
N GLU A 36 6.72 -12.99 5.81
CA GLU A 36 5.49 -13.35 6.51
C GLU A 36 4.57 -14.14 5.56
N GLU A 37 3.89 -15.16 6.06
CA GLU A 37 2.95 -15.93 5.23
C GLU A 37 1.59 -15.26 5.12
N GLN A 38 1.15 -14.62 6.21
CA GLN A 38 -0.20 -14.09 6.39
C GLN A 38 -0.29 -12.59 6.06
N TYR A 39 -1.47 -12.19 5.62
CA TYR A 39 -1.85 -10.79 5.53
C TYR A 39 -2.22 -10.24 6.90
N ILE A 40 -1.85 -8.99 7.16
CA ILE A 40 -2.39 -8.21 8.27
C ILE A 40 -3.48 -7.27 7.75
N ILE A 41 -4.56 -7.18 8.51
CA ILE A 41 -5.72 -6.32 8.23
C ILE A 41 -5.92 -5.24 9.30
N ASP A 42 -5.29 -5.42 10.45
CA ASP A 42 -5.46 -4.57 11.61
C ASP A 42 -4.27 -3.60 11.72
N TYR A 43 -4.59 -2.32 11.77
CA TYR A 43 -3.61 -1.24 11.93
C TYR A 43 -2.84 -1.35 13.25
N ASP A 44 -3.47 -1.86 14.30
CA ASP A 44 -2.87 -1.95 15.62
C ASP A 44 -1.82 -3.08 15.71
N LEU A 45 -1.78 -3.97 14.71
CA LEU A 45 -0.75 -5.01 14.56
C LEU A 45 0.51 -4.50 13.86
N LEU A 46 0.58 -3.22 13.52
CA LEU A 46 1.76 -2.66 12.90
C LEU A 46 2.98 -2.75 13.82
N PRO A 47 4.16 -3.11 13.28
CA PRO A 47 5.38 -3.15 14.08
C PRO A 47 5.71 -1.74 14.62
N PRO A 48 6.56 -1.63 15.66
CA PRO A 48 7.03 -0.32 16.13
C PRO A 48 7.67 0.53 15.02
N GLU A 49 7.59 1.86 15.10
CA GLU A 49 8.07 2.78 14.04
C GLU A 49 9.57 2.62 13.70
N ASN A 50 10.38 2.10 14.62
CA ASN A 50 11.81 1.83 14.42
C ASN A 50 12.08 0.47 13.73
N ASN A 51 11.09 -0.40 13.59
CA ASN A 51 11.22 -1.70 12.97
C ASN A 51 10.73 -1.64 11.52
N ARG A 52 11.69 -1.46 10.59
CA ARG A 52 11.38 -1.39 9.16
C ARG A 52 11.14 -2.79 8.58
N LYS A 53 10.00 -2.94 7.93
CA LYS A 53 9.58 -4.13 7.17
C LYS A 53 9.41 -3.74 5.70
N TYR A 54 9.58 -4.71 4.81
CA TYR A 54 9.40 -4.52 3.36
C TYR A 54 8.02 -4.99 2.94
N LEU A 55 7.23 -4.11 2.31
CA LEU A 55 5.90 -4.44 1.82
C LEU A 55 6.04 -5.28 0.54
N VAL A 56 5.38 -6.44 0.50
CA VAL A 56 5.49 -7.35 -0.66
C VAL A 56 4.17 -7.65 -1.35
N ALA A 57 3.05 -7.56 -0.63
CA ALA A 57 1.74 -7.73 -1.25
C ALA A 57 0.69 -6.83 -0.61
N ILE A 58 -0.29 -6.43 -1.41
CA ILE A 58 -1.43 -5.62 -1.03
C ILE A 58 -2.69 -6.32 -1.49
N ASP A 59 -3.68 -6.42 -0.60
CA ASP A 59 -5.04 -6.82 -0.93
C ASP A 59 -6.00 -5.67 -0.64
N GLY A 60 -6.44 -4.98 -1.69
CA GLY A 60 -7.43 -3.92 -1.65
C GLY A 60 -8.88 -4.41 -1.74
N THR A 61 -9.16 -5.71 -1.59
CA THR A 61 -10.52 -6.25 -1.71
C THR A 61 -11.51 -5.54 -0.78
N ASN A 62 -12.59 -4.99 -1.33
CA ASN A 62 -13.61 -4.20 -0.61
C ASN A 62 -13.07 -2.96 0.14
N SER A 63 -11.89 -2.47 -0.22
CA SER A 63 -11.29 -1.28 0.40
C SER A 63 -11.78 0.02 -0.23
N SER A 64 -11.62 1.14 0.49
CA SER A 64 -11.94 2.49 0.01
C SER A 64 -10.76 3.18 -0.69
N ILE A 65 -9.72 2.44 -1.08
CA ILE A 65 -8.56 3.01 -1.78
C ILE A 65 -8.99 3.57 -3.14
N THR A 66 -8.32 4.65 -3.54
CA THR A 66 -8.55 5.31 -4.83
C THR A 66 -7.23 5.48 -5.55
N HIS A 67 -7.26 5.62 -6.88
CA HIS A 67 -6.05 5.80 -7.68
C HIS A 67 -5.20 7.03 -7.24
N LEU A 68 -5.84 8.06 -6.67
CA LEU A 68 -5.14 9.22 -6.10
C LEU A 68 -4.17 8.83 -4.97
N GLY A 69 -4.46 7.76 -4.24
CA GLY A 69 -3.59 7.23 -3.18
C GLY A 69 -2.44 6.37 -3.68
N PHE A 70 -2.39 6.01 -4.97
CA PHE A 70 -1.33 5.14 -5.51
C PHE A 70 0.04 5.82 -5.49
N ALA A 71 0.10 7.14 -5.27
CA ALA A 71 1.32 7.85 -4.96
C ALA A 71 2.05 7.27 -3.72
N HIS A 72 1.34 6.64 -2.77
CA HIS A 72 1.94 5.92 -1.64
C HIS A 72 2.78 4.71 -2.08
N PHE A 73 2.56 4.15 -3.26
CA PHE A 73 3.39 3.08 -3.80
C PHE A 73 4.81 3.57 -4.17
N SER A 74 5.00 4.88 -4.34
CA SER A 74 6.30 5.44 -4.69
C SER A 74 7.35 5.11 -3.63
N GLY A 75 8.44 4.48 -4.05
CA GLY A 75 9.52 4.03 -3.16
C GLY A 75 9.29 2.66 -2.50
N CYS A 76 8.14 2.01 -2.71
CA CYS A 76 7.90 0.63 -2.29
C CYS A 76 8.46 -0.36 -3.32
N ASN A 77 9.74 -0.72 -3.18
CA ASN A 77 10.50 -1.45 -4.21
C ASN A 77 10.29 -2.98 -4.22
N ASN A 78 9.54 -3.52 -3.27
CA ASN A 78 9.40 -4.96 -3.08
C ASN A 78 7.97 -5.48 -3.31
N ILE A 79 7.04 -4.62 -3.75
CA ILE A 79 5.66 -5.00 -4.02
C ILE A 79 5.63 -5.91 -5.25
N ARG A 80 5.19 -7.15 -5.07
CA ARG A 80 5.11 -8.19 -6.11
C ARG A 80 3.68 -8.53 -6.50
N GLU A 81 2.73 -8.25 -5.61
CA GLU A 81 1.32 -8.59 -5.78
C GLU A 81 0.42 -7.43 -5.31
N VAL A 82 -0.53 -7.05 -6.15
CA VAL A 82 -1.58 -6.08 -5.81
C VAL A 82 -2.92 -6.65 -6.26
N ILE A 83 -3.79 -6.94 -5.31
CA ILE A 83 -5.13 -7.48 -5.55
C ILE A 83 -6.13 -6.34 -5.40
N LEU A 84 -6.86 -6.02 -6.47
CA LEU A 84 -7.89 -4.98 -6.48
C LEU A 84 -9.23 -5.63 -6.85
N ARG A 85 -10.10 -5.88 -5.86
CA ARG A 85 -11.42 -6.49 -6.07
C ARG A 85 -12.50 -5.63 -5.42
N ASN A 86 -13.61 -5.42 -6.12
CA ASN A 86 -14.73 -4.61 -5.65
C ASN A 86 -14.32 -3.21 -5.13
N CYS A 87 -13.28 -2.61 -5.71
CA CYS A 87 -12.86 -1.26 -5.37
C CYS A 87 -13.67 -0.26 -6.21
N THR A 88 -14.61 0.47 -5.59
CA THR A 88 -15.60 1.30 -6.30
C THR A 88 -15.04 2.59 -6.90
N HIS A 89 -13.77 2.90 -6.65
CA HIS A 89 -13.12 4.17 -7.01
C HIS A 89 -11.80 3.96 -7.77
N ILE A 90 -11.66 2.80 -8.41
CA ILE A 90 -10.54 2.44 -9.27
C ILE A 90 -11.04 2.49 -10.71
N GLU A 91 -10.63 3.54 -11.42
CA GLU A 91 -10.94 3.82 -12.82
C GLU A 91 -9.69 3.56 -13.69
N ASP A 92 -9.76 3.79 -14.99
CA ASP A 92 -8.67 3.47 -15.93
C ASP A 92 -7.35 4.16 -15.57
N GLU A 93 -7.40 5.34 -14.95
CA GLU A 93 -6.25 6.09 -14.44
C GLU A 93 -5.45 5.29 -13.39
N ALA A 94 -6.10 4.36 -12.70
CA ALA A 94 -5.44 3.47 -11.75
C ALA A 94 -4.43 2.56 -12.43
N LEU A 95 -4.71 2.11 -13.66
CA LEU A 95 -3.79 1.25 -14.42
C LEU A 95 -2.50 1.99 -14.78
N GLU A 96 -2.61 3.27 -15.16
CA GLU A 96 -1.45 4.11 -15.41
C GLU A 96 -0.67 4.38 -14.12
N ALA A 97 -1.37 4.66 -13.02
CA ALA A 97 -0.75 4.90 -11.72
C ALA A 97 -0.04 3.66 -11.15
N LEU A 98 -0.48 2.43 -11.48
CA LEU A 98 0.20 1.19 -11.09
C LEU A 98 1.59 1.05 -11.74
N LYS A 99 1.89 1.78 -12.81
CA LYS A 99 3.23 1.76 -13.42
C LYS A 99 4.34 2.19 -12.46
N ILE A 100 4.01 2.91 -11.37
CA ILE A 100 4.95 3.28 -10.31
C ILE A 100 5.68 2.06 -9.72
N ILE A 101 5.04 0.89 -9.72
CA ILE A 101 5.58 -0.36 -9.18
C ILE A 101 5.78 -1.44 -10.27
N GLN A 102 5.69 -1.08 -11.55
CA GLN A 102 5.84 -2.06 -12.64
C GLN A 102 7.19 -2.78 -12.61
N HIS A 103 8.24 -2.16 -12.06
CA HIS A 103 9.58 -2.73 -11.99
C HIS A 103 9.67 -3.86 -10.97
N SER A 104 8.75 -3.94 -10.01
CA SER A 104 8.73 -4.96 -8.96
C SER A 104 7.59 -5.96 -9.11
N LEU A 105 6.55 -5.62 -9.89
CA LEU A 105 5.44 -6.52 -10.21
C LEU A 105 5.91 -7.63 -11.16
N TRP A 106 5.65 -8.88 -10.78
CA TRP A 106 5.84 -10.02 -11.67
C TRP A 106 4.51 -10.21 -12.41
N ILE A 107 4.36 -9.53 -13.55
CA ILE A 107 3.19 -9.64 -14.44
C ILE A 107 3.47 -10.71 -15.49
#